data_AF-A0A350DKI6-F1
#
_entry.id   AF-A0A350DKI6-F1
#
_cell.length_a   1.000
_cell.length_b   1.000
_cell.length_c   1.000
_cell.angle_alpha   90.00
_cell.angle_beta   90.00
_cell.angle_gamma   90.00
#
_symmetry.space_group_name_H-M   'P 1'
#
loop_
_entity.id
_entity.type
_entity.pdbx_description
1 polymer ?
#
loop_
_entity_poly.entity_id
_entity_poly.type
_entity_poly.pdbx_seq_one_letter_code
_entity_poly.pdbx_strand_id
1 'polypeptide(L)'
;MDCQTLRHHCPTWDDYIQHDFVKQLTAGTLAPDSFRHYLVQDYLYLIHYTRVMALSIYKSDNLAQMRVGQAGVNAMLDMEIGM
;
A
#
# COMPACT_ATOMS: atom_id res chain seq x y z
N MET A 1 4.86 10.46 14.85
CA MET A 1 3.99 11.17 13.89
C MET A 1 2.77 10.30 13.72
N ASP A 2 1.59 10.78 14.09
CA ASP A 2 0.36 9.99 13.99
C ASP A 2 -0.24 10.07 12.58
N CYS A 3 -1.06 9.08 12.22
CA CYS A 3 -1.70 9.00 10.91
C CYS A 3 -2.70 10.16 10.68
N GLN A 4 -3.23 10.75 11.74
CA GLN A 4 -4.18 11.86 11.64
C GLN A 4 -3.47 13.15 11.21
N THR A 5 -2.25 13.38 11.67
CA THR A 5 -1.40 14.52 11.32
C THR A 5 -1.04 14.47 9.83
N LEU A 6 -0.62 13.29 9.34
CA LEU A 6 -0.31 13.08 7.93
C LEU A 6 -1.51 13.36 7.01
N ARG A 7 -2.71 12.93 7.43
CA ARG A 7 -3.95 13.20 6.69
C ARG A 7 -4.26 14.70 6.62
N HIS A 8 -4.21 15.42 7.74
CA HIS A 8 -4.51 16.85 7.76
C HIS A 8 -3.54 17.69 6.92
N HIS A 9 -2.30 17.22 6.75
CA HIS A 9 -1.29 17.90 5.95
C HIS A 9 -1.23 17.47 4.49
N CYS A 10 -2.12 16.59 4.03
CA CYS A 10 -2.22 16.20 2.63
C CYS A 10 -3.34 16.99 1.94
N PRO A 11 -3.02 18.06 1.18
CA PRO A 11 -4.03 18.95 0.60
C PRO A 11 -4.94 18.27 -0.44
N THR A 12 -4.49 17.15 -1.00
CA THR A 12 -5.23 16.37 -2.01
C THR A 12 -5.89 15.12 -1.41
N TRP A 13 -5.95 15.01 -0.09
CA TRP A 13 -6.47 13.82 0.59
C TRP A 13 -7.92 13.52 0.18
N ASP A 14 -8.77 14.56 0.18
CA ASP A 14 -10.18 14.40 -0.14
C ASP A 14 -10.38 13.98 -1.60
N ASP A 15 -9.62 14.54 -2.54
CA ASP A 15 -9.65 14.13 -3.95
C ASP A 15 -9.24 12.66 -4.12
N TYR A 16 -8.22 12.22 -3.39
CA TYR A 16 -7.73 10.84 -3.43
C TYR A 16 -8.79 9.86 -2.91
N ILE A 17 -9.37 10.10 -1.73
CA ILE A 17 -10.36 9.18 -1.14
C ILE A 17 -11.72 9.23 -1.84
N GLN A 18 -12.04 10.32 -2.54
CA GLN A 18 -13.29 10.49 -3.30
C GLN A 18 -13.13 10.23 -4.80
N HIS A 19 -12.00 9.69 -5.25
CA HIS A 19 -11.78 9.39 -6.65
C HIS A 19 -12.82 8.40 -7.19
N ASP A 20 -13.24 8.59 -8.44
CA ASP A 20 -14.32 7.82 -9.06
C ASP A 20 -14.04 6.31 -9.08
N PHE A 21 -12.78 5.92 -9.26
CA PHE A 21 -12.35 4.52 -9.15
C PHE A 21 -12.76 3.90 -7.81
N VAL A 22 -12.49 4.57 -6.69
CA VAL A 22 -12.79 4.08 -5.33
C VAL A 22 -14.31 3.99 -5.13
N LYS A 23 -15.03 5.05 -5.51
CA LYS A 23 -16.50 5.09 -5.42
C LYS A 23 -17.15 3.95 -6.20
N GLN A 24 -16.75 3.78 -7.47
CA GLN A 24 -17.30 2.73 -8.34
C GLN A 24 -16.91 1.32 -7.87
N LEU A 25 -15.69 1.14 -7.35
CA LEU A 25 -15.26 -0.12 -6.74
C LEU A 25 -16.14 -0.48 -5.54
N THR A 26 -16.37 0.46 -4.63
CA THR A 26 -17.25 0.23 -3.45
C THR A 26 -18.71 0.01 -3.81
N ALA A 27 -19.18 0.62 -4.90
CA ALA A 27 -20.54 0.45 -5.40
C ALA A 27 -20.72 -0.83 -6.25
N GLY A 28 -19.65 -1.54 -6.59
CA GLY A 28 -19.69 -2.70 -7.48
C GLY A 28 -20.00 -2.35 -8.94
N THR A 29 -19.82 -1.09 -9.34
CA THR A 29 -20.13 -0.59 -10.69
C THR A 29 -18.88 -0.37 -11.56
N LEU A 30 -17.68 -0.59 -11.00
CA LEU A 30 -16.43 -0.45 -11.73
C LEU A 30 -16.36 -1.42 -12.91
N ALA A 31 -15.93 -0.91 -14.08
CA ALA A 31 -15.72 -1.75 -15.25
C ALA A 31 -14.69 -2.87 -14.96
N PRO A 32 -14.98 -4.13 -15.32
CA PRO A 32 -14.06 -5.24 -15.06
C PRO A 32 -12.65 -5.06 -15.62
N ASP A 33 -12.51 -4.39 -16.77
CA ASP A 33 -11.20 -4.13 -17.38
C ASP A 33 -10.38 -3.10 -16.60
N SER A 34 -11.03 -2.09 -16.03
CA SER A 34 -10.36 -1.14 -15.12
C SER A 34 -9.85 -1.84 -13.87
N PHE A 35 -10.64 -2.78 -13.31
CA PHE A 35 -10.21 -3.56 -12.16
C PHE A 35 -9.05 -4.51 -12.49
N ARG A 36 -9.11 -5.20 -13.64
CA ARG A 36 -7.99 -6.03 -14.11
C ARG A 36 -6.71 -5.22 -14.31
N HIS A 37 -6.81 -4.04 -14.91
CA HIS A 37 -5.67 -3.15 -15.08
C HIS A 37 -5.08 -2.74 -13.73
N TYR A 38 -5.94 -2.36 -12.77
CA TYR A 38 -5.53 -2.05 -11.41
C TYR A 38 -4.77 -3.21 -10.77
N LEU A 39 -5.28 -4.44 -10.81
CA LEU A 39 -4.62 -5.60 -10.20
C LEU A 39 -3.22 -5.86 -10.77
N VAL A 40 -3.03 -5.70 -12.08
CA VAL A 40 -1.70 -5.84 -12.69
C VAL A 40 -0.73 -4.78 -12.15
N GLN A 41 -1.19 -3.53 -12.02
CA GLN A 41 -0.36 -2.46 -11.48
C GLN A 41 -0.10 -2.64 -9.98
N ASP A 42 -1.10 -3.06 -9.22
CA ASP A 42 -1.00 -3.29 -7.78
C ASP A 42 -0.02 -4.42 -7.46
N TYR A 43 -0.01 -5.49 -8.27
CA TYR A 43 0.98 -6.55 -8.15
C TYR A 43 2.43 -6.04 -8.32
N LEU A 44 2.68 -5.21 -9.34
CA LEU A 44 4.00 -4.60 -9.55
C LEU A 44 4.36 -3.66 -8.39
N TYR A 45 3.39 -2.89 -7.92
CA TYR A 45 3.56 -2.02 -6.75
C TYR A 45 3.96 -2.82 -5.51
N LEU A 46 3.30 -3.95 -5.22
CA LEU A 46 3.61 -4.81 -4.07
C LEU A 46 5.04 -5.35 -4.10
N ILE A 47 5.56 -5.74 -5.28
CA ILE A 47 6.97 -6.14 -5.42
C ILE A 47 7.90 -5.00 -5.01
N HIS A 48 7.64 -3.79 -5.49
CA HIS A 48 8.46 -2.63 -5.14
C HIS A 48 8.30 -2.23 -3.68
N TYR A 49 7.10 -2.29 -3.14
CA TYR A 49 6.82 -1.98 -1.74
C TYR A 49 7.51 -2.98 -0.79
N THR A 50 7.57 -4.26 -1.17
CA THR A 50 8.33 -5.29 -0.45
C THR A 50 9.82 -4.93 -0.37
N ARG A 51 10.39 -4.42 -1.47
CA ARG A 51 11.78 -3.95 -1.49
C ARG A 51 11.99 -2.72 -0.60
N VAL A 52 11.01 -1.82 -0.50
CA VAL A 52 11.06 -0.67 0.41
C VAL A 52 11.05 -1.14 1.87
N MET A 53 10.26 -2.16 2.22
CA MET A 53 10.29 -2.74 3.57
C MET A 53 11.62 -3.42 3.87
N ALA A 54 12.20 -4.16 2.92
CA ALA A 54 13.55 -4.71 3.09
C ALA A 54 14.60 -3.61 3.29
N LEU A 55 14.48 -2.50 2.55
CA LEU A 55 15.36 -1.34 2.72
C LEU A 55 15.19 -0.67 4.09
N SER A 56 13.98 -0.66 4.66
CA SER A 56 13.75 -0.12 6.00
C SER A 56 14.46 -0.95 7.08
N ILE A 57 14.51 -2.28 6.92
CA ILE A 57 15.31 -3.17 7.78
C ILE A 57 16.79 -2.78 7.69
N TYR A 58 17.33 -2.66 6.48
CA TYR A 58 18.74 -2.32 6.25
C TYR A 58 19.14 -0.98 6.88
N LYS A 59 18.24 0.01 6.86
CA LYS A 59 18.49 1.37 7.38
C LYS A 59 18.14 1.56 8.86
N SER A 60 17.65 0.52 9.54
CA SER A 60 17.21 0.63 10.94
C SER A 60 18.39 0.75 11.90
N ASP A 61 18.24 1.58 12.94
CA ASP A 61 19.29 1.80 13.95
C ASP A 61 19.29 0.72 15.05
N ASN A 62 18.21 -0.05 15.19
CA ASN A 62 18.07 -1.06 16.23
C ASN A 62 17.14 -2.23 15.83
N LEU A 63 17.25 -3.33 16.59
CA LEU A 63 16.51 -4.57 16.35
C LEU A 63 14.98 -4.41 16.43
N ALA A 64 14.47 -3.50 17.26
CA ALA A 64 13.04 -3.29 17.36
C ALA A 64 12.48 -2.69 16.06
N GLN A 65 13.17 -1.72 15.47
CA GLN A 65 12.83 -1.15 14.16
C GLN A 65 12.98 -2.17 13.03
N MET A 66 14.05 -2.98 13.04
CA MET A 66 14.24 -4.05 12.06
C MET A 66 13.07 -5.03 12.04
N ARG A 67 12.51 -5.38 13.21
CA ARG A 67 11.34 -6.27 13.31
C ARG A 67 10.08 -5.66 12.70
N VAL A 68 9.91 -4.33 12.74
CA VAL A 68 8.80 -3.65 12.05
C VAL A 68 8.92 -3.82 10.54
N GLY A 69 10.11 -3.57 9.98
CA GLY A 69 10.37 -3.79 8.55
C GLY A 69 10.20 -5.26 8.15
N GLN A 70 10.68 -6.19 8.97
CA GLN A 70 10.52 -7.63 8.76
C GLN A 70 9.04 -8.04 8.72
N ALA A 71 8.22 -7.55 9.65
CA ALA A 71 6.79 -7.83 9.64
C ALA A 71 6.13 -7.32 8.34
N GLY A 72 6.54 -6.16 7.83
CA GLY A 72 6.09 -5.64 6.55
C GLY A 72 6.48 -6.54 5.36
N VAL A 73 7.71 -7.04 5.32
CA VAL A 73 8.15 -7.99 4.28
C VAL A 73 7.33 -9.28 4.32
N ASN A 74 7.14 -9.86 5.50
CA ASN A 74 6.36 -11.10 5.65
C ASN A 74 4.90 -10.90 5.21
N ALA A 75 4.27 -9.77 5.58
CA ALA A 75 2.91 -9.48 5.15
C ALA A 75 2.78 -9.45 3.62
N MET A 76 3.75 -8.87 2.91
CA MET A 76 3.68 -8.78 1.45
C MET A 76 3.96 -10.11 0.77
N LEU A 77 4.97 -10.85 1.22
CA LEU A 77 5.37 -12.12 0.60
C LEU A 77 4.41 -13.26 0.92
N ASP A 78 3.95 -13.35 2.17
CA ASP A 78 3.18 -14.50 2.65
C ASP A 78 1.67 -14.30 2.54
N MET A 79 1.18 -13.05 2.57
CA MET A 79 -0.26 -12.76 2.51
C MET A 79 -0.68 -12.19 1.15
N GLU A 80 0.00 -11.17 0.64
CA GLU A 80 -0.51 -10.40 -0.51
C GLU A 80 -0.05 -10.93 -1.88
N ILE A 81 1.20 -11.40 -2.02
CA ILE A 81 1.75 -11.91 -3.29
C ILE A 81 1.48 -13.42 -3.50
N GLY A 82 1.19 -14.14 -2.41
CA GLY A 82 0.96 -15.59 -2.42
C GLY A 82 -0.50 -16.03 -2.66
N MET A 83 -1.44 -15.09 -2.78
CA MET A 83 -2.84 -15.35 -3.18
C MET A 83 -3.00 -15.40 -4.70
#